data_AF-H2ZZR1-F1
#
_entry.id   AF-H2ZZR1-F1
#
_cell.length_a   1.000
_cell.length_b   1.000
_cell.length_c   1.000
_cell.angle_alpha   90.00
_cell.angle_beta   90.00
_cell.angle_gamma   90.00
#
_symmetry.space_group_name_H-M   'P 1'
#
loop_
_entity.id
_entity.type
_entity.pdbx_description
1 polymer ?
#
loop_
_entity_poly.entity_id
_entity_poly.type
_entity_poly.pdbx_seq_one_letter_code
_entity_poly.pdbx_strand_id
1 'polypeptide(L)'
;MVMKASVEEDDAAWELNLPDKMEKSNANWVDITHDFKEACKDLRLGELLHDKLFGLFEAMSAIEMMDPKMDAGMIGNQVNRKVLNFDQAIKDGTIKIKDLMLPELIGVMDTCFCCLITWLEGHSLAQTVFTCLYIHNPDLIEDPTMKAFALGILKICDIAREKVNKAAVFEEEDFQSMTYGFKMANSVTDLRVTGMLKDVEDDLQRRVK
;
A
#
# COMPACT_ATOMS: atom_id res chain seq x y z
N MET A 1 40.28 0.77 2.78
CA MET A 1 40.75 0.39 1.44
C MET A 1 39.51 -0.03 0.67
N VAL A 2 38.85 0.92 0.00
CA VAL A 2 37.57 0.68 -0.69
C VAL A 2 37.92 0.18 -2.08
N MET A 3 37.61 -1.09 -2.35
CA MET A 3 37.78 -1.69 -3.68
C MET A 3 36.76 -1.04 -4.62
N LYS A 4 37.27 -0.39 -5.66
CA LYS A 4 36.50 0.18 -6.76
C LYS A 4 36.03 -1.00 -7.63
N ALA A 5 34.74 -1.33 -7.61
CA ALA A 5 34.18 -2.26 -8.57
C ALA A 5 34.12 -1.55 -9.92
N SER A 6 35.02 -1.91 -10.82
CA SER A 6 34.95 -1.56 -12.24
C SER A 6 33.80 -2.36 -12.85
N VAL A 7 32.70 -1.68 -13.14
CA VAL A 7 31.61 -2.23 -13.95
C VAL A 7 32.04 -2.04 -15.40
N GLU A 8 32.39 -3.14 -16.06
CA GLU A 8 32.50 -3.19 -17.52
C GLU A 8 31.10 -3.00 -18.10
N GLU A 9 30.95 -2.05 -19.02
CA GLU A 9 29.70 -1.77 -19.75
C GLU A 9 29.42 -2.95 -20.69
N ASP A 10 28.60 -3.89 -20.22
CA ASP A 10 28.04 -4.96 -21.04
C ASP A 10 26.73 -4.42 -21.66
N ASP A 11 26.85 -3.81 -22.84
CA ASP A 11 25.78 -3.16 -23.62
C ASP A 11 24.70 -4.14 -24.16
N ALA A 12 24.64 -5.38 -23.66
CA ALA A 12 23.83 -6.46 -24.23
C ALA A 12 22.73 -7.03 -23.31
N ALA A 13 22.48 -6.47 -22.12
CA ALA A 13 21.61 -7.12 -21.12
C ALA A 13 20.23 -6.46 -20.85
N TRP A 14 19.82 -5.45 -21.62
CA TRP A 14 18.54 -4.75 -21.41
C TRP A 14 17.47 -5.13 -22.44
N GLU A 15 17.29 -6.41 -22.71
CA GLU A 15 16.01 -6.88 -23.26
C GLU A 15 14.95 -6.71 -22.15
N LEU A 16 14.35 -5.52 -22.10
CA LEU A 16 13.11 -5.26 -21.38
C LEU A 16 12.08 -6.27 -21.90
N ASN A 17 11.87 -7.35 -21.17
CA ASN A 17 10.71 -8.22 -21.31
C ASN A 17 9.47 -7.39 -20.92
N LEU A 18 9.06 -6.50 -21.81
CA LEU A 18 7.81 -5.76 -21.75
C LEU A 18 6.69 -6.80 -21.65
N PRO A 19 5.89 -6.80 -20.58
CA PRO A 19 4.78 -7.73 -20.49
C PRO A 19 3.84 -7.52 -21.69
N ASP A 20 3.53 -8.61 -22.39
CA ASP A 20 2.67 -8.72 -23.60
C ASP A 20 1.23 -8.16 -23.46
N LYS A 21 0.93 -7.42 -22.39
CA LYS A 21 -0.40 -6.91 -22.04
C LYS A 21 -0.44 -5.40 -21.77
N MET A 22 0.39 -4.62 -22.45
CA MET A 22 -0.05 -3.27 -22.80
C MET A 22 -0.82 -3.40 -24.12
N GLU A 23 -2.13 -3.17 -24.09
CA GLU A 23 -2.91 -2.97 -25.32
C GLU A 23 -2.11 -2.00 -26.20
N LYS A 24 -1.73 -2.45 -27.40
CA LYS A 24 -0.97 -1.66 -28.36
C LYS A 24 -1.75 -0.38 -28.60
N SER A 25 -1.37 0.69 -27.92
CA SER A 25 -1.71 2.03 -28.35
C SER A 25 -1.22 2.14 -29.79
N ASN A 26 -2.04 2.68 -30.69
CA ASN A 26 -1.64 3.00 -32.06
C ASN A 26 -0.61 4.15 -32.11
N ALA A 27 0.27 4.23 -31.11
CA ALA A 27 1.32 5.22 -31.00
C ALA A 27 2.56 4.69 -31.72
N ASN A 28 3.00 5.40 -32.76
CA ASN A 28 4.31 5.19 -33.37
C ASN A 28 5.37 5.81 -32.45
N TRP A 29 5.95 4.99 -31.58
CA TRP A 29 7.06 5.41 -30.73
C TRP A 29 8.33 5.60 -31.56
N VAL A 30 9.02 6.73 -31.35
CA VAL A 30 10.32 7.05 -31.95
C VAL A 30 11.33 7.18 -30.82
N ASP A 31 12.44 6.46 -30.92
CA ASP A 31 13.54 6.58 -29.96
C ASP A 31 14.30 7.88 -30.18
N ILE A 32 14.39 8.70 -29.14
CA ILE A 32 15.09 9.99 -29.14
C ILE A 32 16.29 10.01 -28.17
N THR A 33 16.73 8.85 -27.69
CA THR A 33 17.75 8.74 -26.63
C THR A 33 19.07 9.40 -27.04
N HIS A 34 19.52 9.18 -28.28
CA HIS A 34 20.76 9.78 -28.78
C HIS A 34 20.64 11.30 -28.90
N ASP A 35 19.59 11.77 -29.59
CA ASP A 35 19.34 13.19 -29.81
C ASP A 35 19.21 13.97 -28.48
N PHE A 36 18.53 13.37 -27.50
CA PHE A 36 18.40 13.94 -26.16
C PHE A 36 19.75 14.04 -25.44
N LYS A 37 20.55 12.96 -25.43
CA LYS A 37 21.89 12.96 -24.81
C LYS A 37 22.85 13.93 -25.48
N GLU A 38 22.74 14.11 -26.80
CA GLU A 38 23.54 15.10 -27.54
C GLU A 38 23.18 16.53 -27.14
N ALA A 39 21.89 16.87 -27.11
CA ALA A 39 21.42 18.19 -26.69
C ALA A 39 21.78 18.53 -25.23
N CYS A 40 21.82 17.54 -24.33
CA CYS A 40 22.23 17.75 -22.95
C CYS A 40 23.69 18.21 -22.79
N LYS A 41 24.56 18.02 -23.80
CA LYS A 41 25.98 18.45 -23.73
C LYS A 41 26.14 19.97 -23.77
N ASP A 42 25.14 20.68 -24.26
CA ASP A 42 25.15 22.15 -24.32
C ASP A 42 24.89 22.80 -22.96
N LEU A 43 24.37 22.04 -21.98
CA LEU A 43 24.14 22.51 -20.61
C LEU A 43 25.46 22.60 -19.84
N ARG A 44 25.70 23.74 -19.21
CA ARG A 44 26.86 23.95 -18.32
C ARG A 44 26.54 23.48 -16.91
N LEU A 45 27.61 23.22 -16.13
CA LEU A 45 27.49 22.90 -14.70
C LEU A 45 26.69 23.99 -13.97
N GLY A 46 25.60 23.57 -13.31
CA GLY A 46 24.70 24.44 -12.58
C GLY A 46 23.50 24.95 -13.39
N GLU A 47 23.42 24.66 -14.69
CA GLU A 47 22.25 24.97 -15.51
C GLU A 47 21.22 23.83 -15.43
N LEU A 48 19.94 24.20 -15.37
CA LEU A 48 18.82 23.27 -15.35
C LEU A 48 17.77 23.75 -16.37
N LEU A 49 17.38 22.86 -17.27
CA LEU A 49 16.28 23.11 -18.20
C LEU A 49 14.97 22.64 -17.57
N HIS A 50 14.05 23.56 -17.31
CA HIS A 50 12.71 23.27 -16.83
C HIS A 50 11.71 24.32 -17.32
N ASP A 51 10.42 24.05 -17.19
CA ASP A 51 9.38 25.03 -17.53
C ASP A 51 9.40 26.22 -16.57
N LYS A 52 9.02 27.41 -17.06
CA LYS A 52 9.01 28.64 -16.25
C LYS A 52 8.09 28.58 -15.04
N LEU A 53 7.05 27.74 -15.08
CA LEU A 53 6.11 27.54 -13.99
C LEU A 53 6.54 26.45 -13.01
N PHE A 54 7.55 25.64 -13.36
CA PHE A 54 8.03 24.56 -12.50
C PHE A 54 8.96 25.11 -11.42
N GLY A 55 8.57 24.96 -10.16
CA GLY A 55 9.37 25.38 -9.01
C GLY A 55 10.27 24.27 -8.51
N LEU A 56 11.53 24.58 -8.16
CA LEU A 56 12.46 23.58 -7.59
C LEU A 56 12.00 22.98 -6.27
N PHE A 57 11.11 23.67 -5.54
CA PHE A 57 10.51 23.12 -4.34
C PHE A 57 9.64 21.89 -4.65
N GLU A 58 8.97 21.87 -5.80
CA GLU A 58 8.19 20.71 -6.27
C GLU A 58 9.11 19.54 -6.62
N ALA A 59 10.33 19.82 -7.11
CA ALA A 59 11.33 18.78 -7.36
C ALA A 59 11.80 18.09 -6.08
N MET A 60 11.67 18.71 -4.89
CA MET A 60 12.07 18.10 -3.63
C MET A 60 11.19 16.92 -3.19
N SER A 61 9.95 16.82 -3.72
CA SER A 61 9.05 15.68 -3.46
C SER A 61 9.15 14.59 -4.53
N ALA A 62 9.99 14.78 -5.56
CA ALA A 62 10.17 13.80 -6.62
C ALA A 62 10.76 12.50 -6.07
N ILE A 63 10.24 11.38 -6.57
CA ILE A 63 10.76 10.05 -6.27
C ILE A 63 11.95 9.77 -7.19
N GLU A 64 13.08 9.40 -6.60
CA GLU A 64 14.26 8.96 -7.34
C GLU A 64 14.17 7.46 -7.60
N MET A 65 14.07 7.08 -8.88
CA MET A 65 14.10 5.68 -9.29
C MET A 65 15.48 5.06 -9.00
N MET A 66 15.50 3.77 -8.68
CA MET A 66 16.71 3.00 -8.34
C MET A 66 17.40 3.39 -7.02
N ASP A 67 16.90 4.37 -6.27
CA ASP A 67 17.37 4.64 -4.92
C ASP A 67 16.70 3.69 -3.90
N PRO A 68 17.46 2.98 -3.03
CA PRO A 68 16.89 2.01 -2.09
C PRO A 68 15.87 2.55 -1.08
N LYS A 69 15.87 3.86 -0.79
CA LYS A 69 14.97 4.49 0.20
C LYS A 69 13.81 5.20 -0.46
N MET A 70 14.01 5.78 -1.63
CA MET A 70 12.99 6.53 -2.35
C MET A 70 12.18 5.64 -3.30
N ASP A 71 12.78 4.59 -3.85
CA ASP A 71 12.12 3.67 -4.78
C ASP A 71 11.57 2.42 -4.06
N ALA A 72 10.24 2.38 -3.87
CA ALA A 72 9.55 1.22 -3.32
C ALA A 72 9.75 -0.07 -4.14
N GLY A 73 10.02 0.05 -5.45
CA GLY A 73 10.33 -1.08 -6.34
C GLY A 73 11.67 -1.75 -6.03
N MET A 74 12.62 -1.01 -5.44
CA MET A 74 13.93 -1.56 -5.03
C MET A 74 13.81 -2.45 -3.79
N ILE A 75 13.00 -2.06 -2.80
CA ILE A 75 12.82 -2.81 -1.54
C ILE A 75 12.15 -4.17 -1.81
N GLY A 76 11.20 -4.23 -2.75
CA GLY A 76 10.55 -5.48 -3.16
C GLY A 76 11.51 -6.52 -3.76
N ASN A 77 12.67 -6.08 -4.29
CA ASN A 77 13.68 -6.95 -4.89
C ASN A 77 14.85 -7.28 -3.94
N GLN A 78 15.05 -6.50 -2.87
CA GLN A 78 16.14 -6.70 -1.91
C GLN A 78 15.84 -7.78 -0.88
N VAL A 79 14.57 -7.91 -0.49
CA VAL A 79 14.10 -8.99 0.37
C VAL A 79 13.58 -10.07 -0.57
N ASN A 80 14.08 -11.31 -0.48
CA ASN A 80 13.61 -12.45 -1.28
C ASN A 80 12.19 -12.91 -0.87
N ARG A 81 11.33 -11.94 -0.50
CA ARG A 81 9.99 -12.08 0.03
C ARG A 81 9.04 -11.50 -1.00
N LYS A 82 8.27 -12.38 -1.62
CA LYS A 82 7.15 -11.99 -2.49
C LYS A 82 6.16 -11.15 -1.69
N VAL A 83 5.97 -9.90 -2.09
CA VAL A 83 4.89 -9.06 -1.55
C VAL A 83 3.59 -9.54 -2.19
N LEU A 84 2.74 -10.16 -1.37
CA LEU A 84 1.48 -10.73 -1.81
C LEU A 84 0.33 -9.77 -1.47
N ASN A 85 -0.52 -9.49 -2.46
CA ASN A 85 -1.82 -8.92 -2.18
C ASN A 85 -2.78 -9.99 -1.62
N PHE A 86 -3.95 -9.60 -1.14
CA PHE A 86 -4.90 -10.53 -0.52
C PHE A 86 -5.30 -11.68 -1.46
N ASP A 87 -5.70 -11.40 -2.70
CA ASP A 87 -6.05 -12.41 -3.70
C ASP A 87 -4.90 -13.39 -4.01
N GLN A 88 -3.67 -12.89 -4.09
CA GLN A 88 -2.47 -13.69 -4.32
C GLN A 88 -2.14 -14.54 -3.10
N ALA A 89 -2.28 -14.00 -1.88
CA ALA A 89 -2.04 -14.73 -0.64
C ALA A 89 -3.04 -15.88 -0.44
N ILE A 90 -4.30 -15.69 -0.85
CA ILE A 90 -5.31 -16.75 -0.88
C ILE A 90 -4.89 -17.86 -1.87
N LYS A 91 -4.49 -17.49 -3.09
CA LYS A 91 -4.06 -18.45 -4.13
C LYS A 91 -2.81 -19.22 -3.74
N ASP A 92 -1.88 -18.56 -3.04
CA ASP A 92 -0.63 -19.16 -2.54
C ASP A 92 -0.87 -20.02 -1.29
N GLY A 93 -2.09 -20.00 -0.71
CA GLY A 93 -2.45 -20.74 0.49
C GLY A 93 -1.77 -20.22 1.76
N THR A 94 -1.18 -19.02 1.71
CA THR A 94 -0.49 -18.40 2.87
C THR A 94 -1.46 -17.80 3.87
N ILE A 95 -2.69 -17.48 3.44
CA ILE A 95 -3.77 -16.97 4.28
C ILE A 95 -4.98 -17.91 4.24
N LYS A 96 -5.57 -18.15 5.41
CA LYS A 96 -6.82 -18.91 5.55
C LYS A 96 -8.00 -17.96 5.47
N ILE A 97 -8.97 -18.27 4.61
CA ILE A 97 -10.22 -17.50 4.48
C ILE A 97 -11.40 -18.10 5.25
N LYS A 98 -11.26 -19.36 5.65
CA LYS A 98 -12.26 -20.16 6.35
C LYS A 98 -11.60 -20.98 7.45
N ASP A 99 -12.42 -21.49 8.38
CA ASP A 99 -12.01 -22.40 9.45
C ASP A 99 -10.81 -21.89 10.27
N LEU A 100 -10.79 -20.58 10.56
CA LEU A 100 -9.75 -20.01 11.42
C LEU A 100 -9.94 -20.50 12.86
N MET A 101 -8.84 -20.92 13.48
CA MET A 101 -8.89 -21.35 14.88
C MET A 101 -9.05 -20.14 15.80
N LEU A 102 -9.68 -20.33 16.97
CA LEU A 102 -9.87 -19.25 17.95
C LEU A 102 -8.56 -18.53 18.32
N PRO A 103 -7.41 -19.21 18.55
CA PRO A 103 -6.15 -18.52 18.82
C PRO A 103 -5.65 -17.68 17.64
N GLU A 104 -5.88 -18.12 16.40
CA GLU A 104 -5.51 -17.37 15.19
C GLU A 104 -6.37 -16.11 15.05
N LEU A 105 -7.69 -16.25 15.26
CA LEU A 105 -8.63 -15.12 15.26
C LEU A 105 -8.21 -14.08 16.31
N ILE A 106 -7.99 -14.50 17.56
CA ILE A 106 -7.60 -13.61 18.65
C ILE A 106 -6.27 -12.92 18.35
N GLY A 107 -5.26 -13.65 17.88
CA GLY A 107 -3.96 -13.06 17.56
C GLY A 107 -4.02 -11.99 16.46
N VAL A 108 -4.82 -12.24 15.41
CA VAL A 108 -5.03 -11.26 14.34
C VAL A 108 -5.80 -10.04 14.86
N MET A 109 -6.86 -10.26 15.65
CA MET A 109 -7.68 -9.17 16.19
C MET A 109 -6.89 -8.28 17.14
N ASP A 110 -6.11 -8.87 18.05
CA ASP A 110 -5.30 -8.16 19.03
C ASP A 110 -4.23 -7.29 18.34
N THR A 111 -3.49 -7.88 17.39
CA THR A 111 -2.50 -7.16 16.57
C THR A 111 -3.16 -6.01 15.80
N CYS A 112 -4.34 -6.26 15.23
CA CYS A 112 -5.09 -5.24 14.49
C CYS A 112 -5.52 -4.07 15.39
N PHE A 113 -5.92 -4.35 16.64
CA PHE A 113 -6.23 -3.28 17.60
C PHE A 113 -4.98 -2.48 17.97
N CYS A 114 -3.83 -3.12 18.18
CA CYS A 114 -2.57 -2.40 18.36
C CYS A 114 -2.28 -1.46 17.18
N CYS A 115 -2.41 -1.97 15.95
CA CYS A 115 -2.24 -1.14 14.74
C CYS A 115 -3.22 0.03 14.67
N LEU A 116 -4.48 -0.18 15.08
CA LEU A 116 -5.48 0.89 15.13
C LEU A 116 -5.08 2.00 16.11
N ILE A 117 -4.58 1.64 17.31
CA ILE A 117 -4.10 2.63 18.28
C ILE A 117 -2.89 3.37 17.74
N THR A 118 -1.90 2.67 17.17
CA THR A 118 -0.71 3.32 16.57
C THR A 118 -1.06 4.31 15.45
N TRP A 119 -2.10 4.01 14.66
CA TRP A 119 -2.64 4.96 13.68
C TRP A 119 -3.26 6.19 14.33
N LEU A 120 -4.05 6.01 15.39
CA LEU A 120 -4.63 7.12 16.14
C LEU A 120 -3.57 8.00 16.84
N GLU A 121 -2.36 7.48 17.07
CA GLU A 121 -1.20 8.22 17.57
C GLU A 121 -0.44 9.00 16.48
N GLY A 122 -0.91 8.98 15.22
CA GLY A 122 -0.36 9.81 14.13
C GLY A 122 0.38 9.05 13.03
N HIS A 123 0.58 7.74 13.17
CA HIS A 123 1.28 6.95 12.15
C HIS A 123 0.42 6.75 10.89
N SER A 124 1.05 6.40 9.76
CA SER A 124 0.34 6.14 8.51
C SER A 124 -0.56 4.90 8.59
N LEU A 125 -1.76 5.01 8.02
CA LEU A 125 -2.70 3.89 7.91
C LEU A 125 -2.14 2.74 7.05
N ALA A 126 -1.33 3.06 6.02
CA ALA A 126 -0.68 2.07 5.17
C ALA A 126 0.38 1.23 5.91
N GLN A 127 1.01 1.81 6.93
CA GLN A 127 2.07 1.18 7.73
C GLN A 127 1.53 0.50 9.00
N THR A 128 0.26 0.71 9.32
CA THR A 128 -0.37 0.20 10.55
C THR A 128 -1.52 -0.75 10.20
N VAL A 129 -2.77 -0.28 10.17
CA VAL A 129 -3.97 -1.10 10.00
C VAL A 129 -3.94 -1.87 8.68
N PHE A 130 -3.52 -1.24 7.58
CA PHE A 130 -3.43 -1.91 6.28
C PHE A 130 -2.25 -2.85 6.12
N THR A 131 -1.46 -3.09 7.16
CA THR A 131 -0.56 -4.26 7.17
C THR A 131 -1.34 -5.57 7.33
N CYS A 132 -2.55 -5.52 7.90
CA CYS A 132 -3.44 -6.66 8.02
C CYS A 132 -4.17 -6.92 6.68
N LEU A 133 -3.81 -8.00 6.00
CA LEU A 133 -4.35 -8.34 4.68
C LEU A 133 -5.85 -8.65 4.69
N TYR A 134 -6.41 -9.13 5.81
CA TYR A 134 -7.86 -9.37 5.94
C TYR A 134 -8.70 -8.09 5.77
N ILE A 135 -8.12 -6.92 6.04
CA ILE A 135 -8.82 -5.64 5.99
C ILE A 135 -8.95 -5.13 4.54
N HIS A 136 -8.12 -5.64 3.62
CA HIS A 136 -8.07 -5.13 2.24
C HIS A 136 -9.33 -5.49 1.45
N ASN A 137 -9.86 -6.69 1.65
CA ASN A 137 -11.05 -7.16 0.95
C ASN A 137 -11.89 -8.13 1.81
N PRO A 138 -12.74 -7.58 2.71
CA PRO A 138 -13.57 -8.39 3.60
C PRO A 138 -14.61 -9.27 2.88
N ASP A 139 -14.93 -8.98 1.61
CA ASP A 139 -15.94 -9.73 0.86
C ASP A 139 -15.51 -11.17 0.56
N LEU A 140 -14.21 -11.38 0.39
CA LEU A 140 -13.60 -12.70 0.11
C LEU A 140 -13.36 -13.55 1.38
N ILE A 141 -13.62 -13.00 2.57
CA ILE A 141 -13.51 -13.75 3.83
C ILE A 141 -14.77 -14.60 3.98
N GLU A 142 -14.59 -15.91 4.17
CA GLU A 142 -15.68 -16.87 4.39
C GLU A 142 -15.99 -17.04 5.89
N ASP A 143 -15.00 -16.91 6.77
CA ASP A 143 -15.21 -16.95 8.21
C ASP A 143 -16.05 -15.76 8.70
N PRO A 144 -17.25 -16.00 9.28
CA PRO A 144 -18.16 -14.92 9.67
C PRO A 144 -17.56 -13.99 10.72
N THR A 145 -16.76 -14.54 11.63
CA THR A 145 -16.16 -13.80 12.75
C THR A 145 -15.13 -12.81 12.22
N MET A 146 -14.18 -13.29 11.42
CA MET A 146 -13.13 -12.46 10.82
C MET A 146 -13.72 -11.44 9.84
N LYS A 147 -14.76 -11.81 9.08
CA LYS A 147 -15.46 -10.90 8.18
C LYS A 147 -16.13 -9.74 8.93
N ALA A 148 -16.91 -10.05 9.97
CA ALA A 148 -17.58 -9.04 10.78
C ALA A 148 -16.57 -8.11 11.46
N PHE A 149 -15.47 -8.68 11.99
CA PHE A 149 -14.37 -7.92 12.57
C PHE A 149 -13.69 -6.98 11.57
N ALA A 150 -13.30 -7.47 10.40
CA ALA A 150 -12.64 -6.66 9.37
C ALA A 150 -13.52 -5.49 8.91
N LEU A 151 -14.82 -5.72 8.70
CA LEU A 151 -15.78 -4.65 8.41
C LEU A 151 -15.91 -3.66 9.57
N GLY A 152 -15.93 -4.14 10.81
CA GLY A 152 -15.95 -3.30 12.01
C GLY A 152 -14.75 -2.36 12.11
N ILE A 153 -13.54 -2.87 11.91
CA ILE A 153 -12.32 -2.06 11.92
C ILE A 153 -12.33 -1.01 10.82
N LEU A 154 -12.70 -1.37 9.59
CA LEU A 154 -12.81 -0.41 8.48
C LEU A 154 -13.78 0.73 8.81
N LYS A 155 -14.93 0.40 9.44
CA LYS A 155 -15.90 1.40 9.88
C LYS A 155 -15.38 2.31 10.97
N ILE A 156 -14.66 1.76 11.95
CA ILE A 156 -14.01 2.57 13.00
C ILE A 156 -13.00 3.54 12.36
N CYS A 157 -12.16 3.06 11.44
CA CYS A 157 -11.21 3.89 10.72
C CYS A 157 -11.91 4.99 9.92
N ASP A 158 -13.00 4.68 9.21
CA ASP A 158 -13.71 5.69 8.43
C ASP A 158 -14.35 6.77 9.32
N ILE A 159 -15.01 6.35 10.41
CA ILE A 159 -15.63 7.26 11.37
C ILE A 159 -14.57 8.16 12.02
N ALA A 160 -13.47 7.59 12.51
CA ALA A 160 -12.40 8.36 13.14
C ALA A 160 -11.82 9.40 12.16
N ARG A 161 -11.49 8.96 10.94
CA ARG A 161 -10.99 9.83 9.88
C ARG A 161 -11.99 10.93 9.51
N GLU A 162 -13.27 10.60 9.37
CA GLU A 162 -14.32 11.57 9.06
C GLU A 162 -14.44 12.64 10.16
N LYS A 163 -14.38 12.23 11.43
CA LYS A 163 -14.45 13.16 12.57
C LYS A 163 -13.24 14.10 12.61
N VAL A 164 -12.03 13.57 12.46
CA VAL A 164 -10.80 14.36 12.45
C VAL A 164 -10.80 15.35 11.29
N ASN A 165 -11.15 14.89 10.09
CA ASN A 165 -11.25 15.75 8.90
C ASN A 165 -12.30 16.86 9.09
N LYS A 166 -13.46 16.55 9.69
CA LYS A 166 -14.51 17.54 9.97
C LYS A 166 -14.10 18.57 11.02
N ALA A 167 -13.33 18.15 12.02
CA ALA A 167 -12.82 19.03 13.05
C ALA A 167 -11.66 19.91 12.55
N ALA A 168 -11.07 19.60 11.39
CA ALA A 168 -9.93 20.31 10.82
C ALA A 168 -8.73 20.40 11.79
N VAL A 169 -8.57 19.36 12.63
CA VAL A 169 -7.49 19.22 13.63
C VAL A 169 -6.47 18.17 13.17
N PHE A 170 -5.99 18.31 11.93
CA PHE A 170 -4.96 17.42 11.39
C PHE A 170 -3.80 18.26 10.86
N GLU A 171 -2.70 18.30 11.59
CA GLU A 171 -1.38 18.44 10.98
C GLU A 171 -0.83 17.02 10.79
N GLU A 172 -0.02 16.78 9.74
CA GLU A 172 0.47 15.43 9.42
C GLU A 172 1.31 14.78 10.55
N GLU A 173 1.73 15.58 11.54
CA GLU A 173 2.35 15.13 12.79
C GLU A 173 1.33 14.55 13.79
N ASP A 174 0.13 15.13 13.86
CA ASP A 174 -0.91 14.74 14.82
C ASP A 174 -1.78 13.59 14.31
N PHE A 175 -2.12 13.60 13.01
CA PHE A 175 -2.95 12.58 12.41
C PHE A 175 -2.79 12.46 10.91
N GLN A 176 -2.45 11.24 10.44
CA GLN A 176 -2.37 10.94 9.02
C GLN A 176 -3.70 10.38 8.49
N SER A 177 -4.47 11.22 7.77
CA SER A 177 -5.79 10.89 7.25
C SER A 177 -5.79 10.18 5.90
N MET A 178 -4.62 10.07 5.25
CA MET A 178 -4.46 9.47 3.93
C MET A 178 -4.79 7.97 3.92
N THR A 179 -5.63 7.56 2.96
CA THR A 179 -6.09 6.16 2.82
C THR A 179 -5.34 5.37 1.75
N TYR A 180 -4.43 6.01 1.00
CA TYR A 180 -3.59 5.39 -0.02
C TYR A 180 -4.36 4.53 -1.05
N GLY A 181 -5.61 4.91 -1.35
CA GLY A 181 -6.46 4.21 -2.33
C GLY A 181 -7.22 2.99 -1.79
N PHE A 182 -7.08 2.65 -0.51
CA PHE A 182 -7.85 1.58 0.12
C PHE A 182 -9.31 1.99 0.38
N LYS A 183 -10.23 1.01 0.30
CA LYS A 183 -11.67 1.22 0.48
C LYS A 183 -12.08 0.99 1.94
N MET A 184 -12.92 1.85 2.50
CA MET A 184 -13.38 1.77 3.90
C MET A 184 -14.70 1.02 4.10
N ALA A 185 -14.97 -0.02 3.29
CA ALA A 185 -16.22 -0.79 3.33
C ALA A 185 -17.51 0.07 3.24
N ASN A 186 -17.50 1.12 2.41
CA ASN A 186 -18.65 2.01 2.19
C ASN A 186 -19.88 1.31 1.58
N SER A 187 -19.72 0.09 1.07
CA SER A 187 -20.81 -0.74 0.54
C SER A 187 -21.73 -1.32 1.62
N VAL A 188 -21.31 -1.31 2.89
CA VAL A 188 -22.07 -1.87 4.02
C VAL A 188 -22.43 -0.75 4.99
N THR A 189 -23.68 -0.74 5.49
CA THR A 189 -24.13 0.27 6.46
C THR A 189 -23.63 -0.04 7.87
N ASP A 190 -23.47 0.97 8.70
CA ASP A 190 -22.99 0.81 10.08
C ASP A 190 -23.94 -0.07 10.89
N LEU A 191 -25.25 0.07 10.69
CA LEU A 191 -26.28 -0.78 11.32
C LEU A 191 -26.13 -2.26 10.93
N ARG A 192 -25.74 -2.53 9.68
CA ARG A 192 -25.54 -3.91 9.23
C ARG A 192 -24.27 -4.50 9.84
N VAL A 193 -23.19 -3.71 9.91
CA VAL A 193 -21.93 -4.16 10.54
C VAL A 193 -22.14 -4.44 12.03
N THR A 194 -22.83 -3.57 12.77
CA THR A 194 -23.13 -3.80 14.19
C THR A 194 -24.03 -5.02 14.39
N GLY A 195 -25.02 -5.24 13.52
CA GLY A 195 -25.82 -6.46 13.51
C GLY A 195 -24.96 -7.72 13.31
N MET A 196 -24.06 -7.72 12.32
CA MET A 196 -23.15 -8.83 12.06
C MET A 196 -22.22 -9.12 13.25
N LEU A 197 -21.68 -8.07 13.89
CA LEU A 197 -20.84 -8.22 15.08
C LEU A 197 -21.61 -8.85 16.24
N LYS A 198 -22.86 -8.42 16.45
CA LYS A 198 -23.72 -8.97 17.49
C LYS A 198 -24.08 -10.44 17.23
N ASP A 199 -24.43 -10.78 15.99
CA ASP A 199 -24.77 -12.16 15.62
C ASP A 199 -23.58 -13.11 15.85
N VAL A 200 -22.37 -12.67 15.51
CA VAL A 200 -21.12 -13.40 15.77
C VAL A 200 -20.85 -13.52 17.27
N GLU A 201 -21.04 -12.45 18.04
CA GLU A 201 -20.87 -12.47 19.50
C GLU A 201 -21.82 -13.50 20.14
N ASP A 202 -23.11 -13.45 19.80
CA ASP A 202 -24.12 -14.37 20.32
C ASP A 202 -23.80 -15.83 19.98
N ASP A 203 -23.30 -16.11 18.76
CA ASP A 203 -22.90 -17.46 18.35
C ASP A 203 -21.67 -17.95 19.12
N LEU A 204 -20.64 -17.10 19.27
CA LEU A 204 -19.46 -17.44 20.07
C LEU A 204 -19.82 -17.70 21.55
N GLN A 205 -20.70 -16.88 22.13
CA GLN A 205 -21.17 -17.08 23.50
C GLN A 205 -21.90 -18.43 23.68
N ARG A 206 -22.64 -18.90 22.67
CA ARG A 206 -23.31 -20.21 22.70
C ARG A 206 -22.32 -21.37 22.62
N ARG A 207 -21.20 -21.20 21.92
CA ARG A 207 -20.17 -22.24 21.76
C ARG A 207 -19.26 -22.39 22.98
N VAL A 208 -19.13 -21.32 23.77
CA VAL A 208 -18.31 -21.29 25.00
C VAL A 208 -19.08 -21.81 26.22
N LYS A 209 -20.42 -21.79 26.19
CA LYS A 209 -21.28 -22.40 27.21
C LYS A 209 -21.42 -23.91 27.01
#